data_AF-A0A2G5WI11-F1
#
_entry.id   AF-A0A2G5WI11-F1
#
_cell.length_a   1.000
_cell.length_b   1.000
_cell.length_c   1.000
_cell.angle_alpha   90.00
_cell.angle_beta   90.00
_cell.angle_gamma   90.00
#
_symmetry.space_group_name_H-M   'P 1'
#
loop_
_entity.id
_entity.type
_entity.pdbx_description
1 polymer ?
#
loop_
_entity_poly.entity_id
_entity_poly.type
_entity_poly.pdbx_seq_one_letter_code
_entity_poly.pdbx_strand_id
1 'polypeptide(L)'
;MDLFGTIVAACDKRSIIRRRAFWFELLVWIFLGIGAFWILMIVRDGAWRMYDPVAQVCGMLLYVAIFHYPFRLIGRVLLIVVIRPIWYVIRLVLLLIQRIIQVFRHILLLILSPIVLLLKNGRKFLQNKYRLLYNKRQ
;
A
#
# COMPACT_ATOMS: atom_id res chain seq x y z
N MET A 1 -3.70 -6.18 -24.50
CA MET A 1 -3.44 -5.53 -23.20
C MET A 1 -4.58 -5.87 -22.26
N ASP A 2 -4.28 -6.68 -21.24
CA ASP A 2 -5.27 -7.24 -20.32
C ASP A 2 -5.99 -6.19 -19.48
N LEU A 3 -7.13 -6.61 -18.90
CA LEU A 3 -8.02 -5.83 -18.04
C LEU A 3 -7.22 -5.07 -16.97
N PHE A 4 -6.27 -5.77 -16.36
CA PHE A 4 -5.43 -5.31 -15.28
C PHE A 4 -4.23 -4.50 -15.78
N GLY A 5 -3.72 -4.75 -16.98
CA GLY A 5 -2.71 -3.90 -17.62
C GLY A 5 -3.20 -2.46 -17.82
N THR A 6 -4.50 -2.31 -18.12
CA THR A 6 -5.14 -0.99 -18.24
C THR A 6 -5.35 -0.33 -16.86
N ILE A 7 -5.68 -1.12 -15.83
CA ILE A 7 -5.80 -0.67 -14.43
C ILE A 7 -4.44 -0.21 -13.90
N VAL A 8 -3.37 -0.93 -14.24
CA VAL A 8 -1.99 -0.61 -13.92
C VAL A 8 -1.52 0.67 -14.64
N ALA A 9 -1.91 0.86 -15.89
CA ALA A 9 -1.57 2.06 -16.66
C ALA A 9 -2.29 3.33 -16.16
N ALA A 10 -3.51 3.19 -15.61
CA ALA A 10 -4.26 4.29 -15.02
C ALA A 10 -3.82 4.63 -13.57
N CYS A 11 -3.01 3.77 -12.94
CA CYS A 11 -2.47 4.00 -11.60
C CYS A 11 -1.11 4.71 -11.71
N ASP A 12 -0.96 5.85 -11.03
CA ASP A 12 0.21 6.72 -11.10
C ASP A 12 1.54 5.96 -10.91
N LYS A 13 2.57 6.38 -11.68
CA LYS A 13 3.83 5.63 -11.96
C LYS A 13 4.64 5.20 -10.72
N ARG A 14 4.35 5.74 -9.52
CA ARG A 14 5.07 5.47 -8.26
C ARG A 14 4.31 4.62 -7.23
N SER A 15 3.17 4.04 -7.57
CA SER A 15 2.35 3.37 -6.55
C SER A 15 2.77 1.92 -6.28
N ILE A 16 2.99 1.58 -4.98
CA ILE A 16 3.14 0.20 -4.45
C ILE A 16 2.00 -0.71 -4.94
N ILE A 17 0.85 -0.12 -5.26
CA ILE A 17 -0.33 -0.78 -5.82
C ILE A 17 0.00 -1.52 -7.11
N ARG A 18 0.87 -1.00 -7.99
CA ARG A 18 1.26 -1.68 -9.23
C ARG A 18 2.01 -2.99 -8.98
N ARG A 19 2.85 -3.05 -7.95
CA ARG A 19 3.62 -4.25 -7.60
C ARG A 19 2.74 -5.32 -6.94
N ARG A 20 1.69 -4.92 -6.21
CA ARG A 20 0.72 -5.84 -5.60
C ARG A 20 -0.44 -6.21 -6.53
N ALA A 21 -0.72 -5.42 -7.57
CA ALA A 21 -1.78 -5.69 -8.54
C ALA A 21 -1.55 -7.03 -9.27
N PHE A 22 -0.31 -7.33 -9.64
CA PHE A 22 0.05 -8.63 -10.25
C PHE A 22 -0.26 -9.81 -9.31
N TRP A 23 0.10 -9.71 -8.03
CA TRP A 23 -0.19 -10.76 -7.05
C TRP A 23 -1.70 -10.91 -6.82
N PHE A 24 -2.44 -9.80 -6.80
CA PHE A 24 -3.89 -9.84 -6.68
C PHE A 24 -4.54 -10.48 -7.91
N GLU A 25 -4.07 -10.15 -9.11
CA GLU A 25 -4.52 -10.75 -10.37
C GLU A 25 -4.28 -12.26 -10.39
N LEU A 26 -3.08 -12.70 -10.02
CA LEU A 26 -2.76 -14.12 -9.92
C LEU A 26 -3.68 -14.84 -8.93
N LEU A 27 -3.93 -14.23 -7.76
CA LEU A 27 -4.77 -14.79 -6.72
C LEU A 27 -6.22 -14.90 -7.20
N VAL A 28 -6.79 -13.86 -7.81
CA VAL A 28 -8.15 -13.90 -8.37
C VAL A 28 -8.29 -14.97 -9.45
N TRP A 29 -7.30 -15.14 -10.34
CA TRP A 29 -7.30 -16.20 -11.34
C TRP A 29 -7.25 -17.60 -10.72
N ILE A 30 -6.44 -17.80 -9.67
CA ILE A 30 -6.40 -19.06 -8.92
C ILE A 30 -7.75 -19.35 -8.27
N PHE A 31 -8.38 -18.37 -7.61
CA PHE A 31 -9.68 -18.55 -6.98
C PHE A 31 -10.81 -18.81 -7.99
N LEU A 32 -10.79 -18.15 -9.16
CA LEU A 32 -11.73 -18.43 -10.24
C LEU A 32 -11.54 -19.84 -10.80
N GLY A 33 -10.30 -20.29 -10.97
CA GLY A 33 -9.98 -21.65 -11.37
C GLY A 33 -10.49 -22.68 -10.36
N ILE A 34 -10.24 -22.46 -9.08
CA ILE A 34 -10.74 -23.31 -7.98
C ILE A 34 -12.27 -23.30 -7.93
N GLY A 35 -12.91 -22.14 -8.06
CA GLY A 35 -14.37 -22.00 -8.02
C GLY A 35 -15.06 -22.69 -9.19
N ALA A 36 -14.51 -22.57 -10.39
CA ALA A 36 -15.01 -23.31 -11.56
C ALA A 36 -14.89 -24.83 -11.35
N PHE A 37 -13.78 -25.29 -10.78
CA PHE A 37 -13.56 -26.69 -10.43
C PHE A 37 -14.54 -27.17 -9.36
N TRP A 38 -14.79 -26.34 -8.35
CA TRP A 38 -15.69 -26.65 -7.24
C TRP A 38 -17.15 -26.79 -7.70
N ILE A 39 -17.60 -25.92 -8.62
CA ILE A 39 -18.93 -26.02 -9.23
C ILE A 39 -19.07 -27.31 -10.03
N LEU A 40 -18.04 -27.70 -10.79
CA LEU A 40 -18.05 -28.97 -11.52
C LEU A 40 -18.13 -30.18 -10.60
N MET A 41 -17.46 -30.12 -9.45
CA MET A 41 -17.51 -31.17 -8.43
C MET A 41 -18.90 -31.30 -7.78
N ILE A 42 -19.54 -30.17 -7.43
CA ILE A 42 -20.86 -30.18 -6.77
C ILE A 42 -21.99 -30.59 -7.71
N VAL A 43 -21.98 -30.11 -8.96
CA VAL A 43 -23.13 -30.26 -9.86
C VAL A 43 -23.15 -31.62 -10.56
N ARG A 44 -22.02 -32.33 -10.63
CA ARG A 44 -21.87 -33.51 -11.51
C ARG A 44 -21.08 -34.67 -10.90
N ASP A 45 -20.93 -34.71 -9.58
CA ASP A 45 -20.30 -35.80 -8.82
C ASP A 45 -18.92 -36.24 -9.37
N GLY A 46 -18.14 -35.28 -9.89
CA GLY A 46 -16.76 -35.52 -10.33
C GLY A 46 -16.59 -36.29 -11.65
N ALA A 47 -17.64 -36.48 -12.45
CA ALA A 47 -17.53 -37.15 -13.75
C ALA A 47 -16.85 -36.25 -14.80
N TRP A 48 -15.53 -36.40 -14.95
CA TRP A 48 -14.73 -35.71 -15.97
C TRP A 48 -15.05 -36.21 -17.37
N ARG A 49 -15.46 -35.31 -18.27
CA ARG A 49 -15.66 -35.64 -19.68
C ARG A 49 -14.66 -34.92 -20.56
N MET A 50 -14.25 -35.59 -21.64
CA MET A 50 -13.22 -35.13 -22.57
C MET A 50 -13.54 -33.76 -23.23
N TYR A 51 -14.81 -33.33 -23.21
CA TYR A 51 -15.23 -32.01 -23.69
C TYR A 51 -15.10 -30.88 -22.65
N ASP A 52 -14.92 -31.16 -21.35
CA ASP A 52 -14.76 -30.11 -20.33
C ASP A 52 -13.55 -29.19 -20.58
N PRO A 53 -12.34 -29.69 -20.95
CA PRO A 53 -11.24 -28.80 -21.31
C PRO A 53 -11.55 -27.95 -22.56
N VAL A 54 -12.33 -28.48 -23.50
CA VAL A 54 -12.77 -27.73 -24.69
C VAL A 54 -13.76 -26.63 -24.29
N ALA A 55 -14.71 -26.94 -23.42
CA ALA A 55 -15.65 -25.96 -22.87
C ALA A 55 -14.93 -24.89 -22.04
N GLN A 56 -13.85 -25.25 -21.33
CA GLN A 56 -13.02 -24.31 -20.57
C GLN A 56 -12.23 -23.37 -21.49
N VAL A 57 -11.65 -23.89 -22.58
CA VAL A 57 -10.98 -23.08 -23.60
C VAL A 57 -11.97 -22.18 -24.34
N CYS A 58 -13.13 -22.70 -24.72
CA CYS A 58 -14.22 -21.90 -25.32
C CYS A 58 -14.72 -20.82 -24.36
N GLY A 59 -14.85 -21.13 -23.07
CA GLY A 59 -15.21 -20.16 -22.03
C GLY A 59 -14.15 -19.07 -21.88
N MET A 60 -12.86 -19.41 -21.92
CA MET A 60 -11.76 -18.43 -21.93
C MET A 60 -11.79 -17.54 -23.17
N LEU A 61 -12.03 -18.11 -24.35
CA LEU A 61 -12.14 -17.33 -25.60
C LEU A 61 -13.36 -16.41 -25.61
N LEU A 62 -14.51 -16.90 -25.15
CA LEU A 62 -15.73 -16.11 -24.98
C LEU A 62 -15.53 -14.98 -23.97
N TYR A 63 -14.80 -15.25 -22.89
CA TYR A 63 -14.44 -14.24 -21.91
C TYR A 63 -13.60 -13.12 -22.53
N VAL A 64 -12.57 -13.48 -23.31
CA VAL A 64 -11.70 -12.51 -24.00
C VAL A 64 -12.47 -11.70 -25.06
N ALA A 65 -13.36 -12.35 -25.81
CA ALA A 65 -14.06 -11.73 -26.93
C ALA A 65 -15.21 -10.80 -26.49
N ILE A 66 -16.02 -11.21 -25.50
CA ILE A 66 -17.27 -10.53 -25.17
C ILE A 66 -17.25 -9.96 -23.76
N PHE A 67 -16.88 -10.77 -22.77
CA PHE A 67 -16.98 -10.37 -21.37
C PHE A 67 -15.84 -9.47 -20.90
N HIS A 68 -14.78 -9.33 -21.70
CA HIS A 68 -13.63 -8.53 -21.35
C HIS A 68 -13.97 -7.05 -21.10
N TYR A 69 -14.88 -6.48 -21.88
CA TYR A 69 -15.29 -5.08 -21.73
C TYR A 69 -16.17 -4.83 -20.50
N PRO A 70 -17.27 -5.56 -20.26
CA PRO A 70 -18.12 -5.34 -19.07
C PRO A 70 -17.40 -5.63 -17.75
N PHE A 71 -16.57 -6.68 -17.68
CA PHE A 71 -15.76 -6.94 -16.49
C PHE A 71 -14.76 -5.80 -16.21
N ARG A 72 -14.33 -5.05 -17.24
CA ARG A 72 -13.42 -3.91 -17.08
C ARG A 72 -14.13 -2.75 -16.39
N LEU A 73 -15.38 -2.55 -16.79
CA LEU A 73 -16.23 -1.51 -16.22
C LEU A 73 -16.52 -1.84 -14.75
N ILE A 74 -16.91 -3.08 -14.46
CA ILE A 74 -17.12 -3.56 -13.08
C ILE A 74 -15.85 -3.39 -12.26
N GLY A 75 -14.69 -3.81 -12.77
CA GLY A 75 -13.41 -3.67 -12.08
C GLY A 75 -13.05 -2.21 -11.76
N ARG A 76 -13.32 -1.27 -12.69
CA ARG A 76 -13.13 0.17 -12.43
C ARG A 76 -14.07 0.68 -11.34
N VAL A 77 -15.34 0.29 -11.39
CA VAL A 77 -16.34 0.69 -10.39
C VAL A 77 -15.93 0.15 -9.01
N LEU A 78 -15.57 -1.14 -8.92
CA LEU A 78 -15.09 -1.76 -7.68
C LEU A 78 -13.84 -1.07 -7.13
N LEU A 79 -12.90 -0.67 -8.01
CA LEU A 79 -11.70 0.05 -7.59
C LEU A 79 -12.05 1.41 -6.99
N ILE A 80 -12.93 2.18 -7.64
CA ILE A 80 -13.31 3.52 -7.20
C ILE A 80 -14.17 3.44 -5.93
N VAL A 81 -15.10 2.50 -5.86
CA VAL A 81 -16.12 2.39 -4.80
C VAL A 81 -15.61 1.66 -3.57
N VAL A 82 -14.68 0.71 -3.70
CA VAL A 82 -14.22 -0.12 -2.58
C VAL A 82 -12.75 0.15 -2.26
N ILE A 83 -11.85 -0.01 -3.23
CA ILE A 83 -10.40 0.04 -2.98
C ILE A 83 -9.97 1.46 -2.60
N ARG A 84 -10.42 2.47 -3.36
CA ARG A 84 -10.06 3.87 -3.14
C ARG A 84 -10.49 4.39 -1.76
N PRO A 85 -11.73 4.19 -1.28
CA PRO A 85 -12.12 4.62 0.05
C PRO A 85 -11.34 3.90 1.17
N ILE A 86 -11.13 2.59 1.06
CA ILE A 86 -10.31 1.85 2.05
C ILE A 86 -8.91 2.46 2.15
N TRP A 87 -8.31 2.82 1.00
CA TRP A 87 -7.00 3.46 0.98
C TRP A 87 -6.99 4.83 1.65
N TYR A 88 -8.04 5.63 1.45
CA TYR A 88 -8.20 6.92 2.14
C TYR A 88 -8.31 6.74 3.65
N VAL A 89 -9.07 5.74 4.11
CA VAL A 89 -9.19 5.43 5.55
C VAL A 89 -7.83 5.06 6.13
N ILE A 90 -7.08 4.17 5.48
CA ILE A 90 -5.72 3.80 5.92
C ILE A 90 -4.82 5.03 5.99
N ARG A 91 -4.85 5.90 4.97
CA ARG A 91 -4.05 7.13 4.96
C ARG A 91 -4.44 8.07 6.11
N LEU A 92 -5.73 8.21 6.38
CA LEU A 92 -6.23 9.03 7.49
C LEU A 92 -5.72 8.52 8.83
N VAL A 93 -5.78 7.20 9.06
CA VAL A 93 -5.25 6.57 10.28
C VAL A 93 -3.75 6.82 10.43
N LEU A 94 -2.97 6.65 9.36
CA LEU A 94 -1.52 6.92 9.41
C LEU A 94 -1.19 8.39 9.70
N LEU A 95 -1.94 9.33 9.13
CA LEU A 95 -1.78 10.76 9.41
C LEU A 95 -2.10 11.10 10.87
N LEU A 96 -3.14 10.48 11.44
CA LEU A 96 -3.46 10.64 12.86
C LEU A 96 -2.32 10.14 13.75
N ILE A 97 -1.79 8.95 13.46
CA ILE A 97 -0.65 8.39 14.22
C ILE A 97 0.57 9.31 14.11
N GLN A 98 0.89 9.81 12.92
CA GLN A 98 2.01 10.75 12.74
C GLN A 98 1.81 12.04 13.53
N ARG A 99 0.57 12.58 13.56
CA ARG A 99 0.23 13.77 14.34
C ARG A 99 0.44 13.54 15.83
N ILE A 100 0.00 12.39 16.35
CA ILE A 100 0.19 11.99 17.75
C ILE A 100 1.69 11.94 18.09
N ILE A 101 2.49 11.26 17.26
CA ILE A 101 3.95 11.17 17.46
C ILE A 101 4.60 12.57 17.45
N GLN A 102 4.18 13.47 16.56
CA GLN A 102 4.67 14.84 16.53
C GLN A 102 4.35 15.61 17.82
N VAL A 103 3.15 15.45 18.36
CA VAL A 103 2.76 16.07 19.64
C VAL A 103 3.68 15.59 20.77
N PHE A 104 3.93 14.29 20.87
CA PHE A 104 4.87 13.75 21.86
C PHE A 104 6.28 14.31 21.69
N ARG A 105 6.78 14.43 20.45
CA ARG A 105 8.08 15.05 20.18
C ARG A 105 8.13 16.51 20.62
N HIS A 106 7.08 17.28 20.39
CA HIS A 106 7.02 18.68 20.82
C HIS A 106 7.01 18.82 22.33
N ILE A 107 6.24 18.00 23.04
CA ILE A 107 6.24 17.96 24.52
C ILE A 107 7.64 17.64 25.03
N LEU A 108 8.28 16.62 24.47
CA LEU A 108 9.64 16.22 24.85
C LEU A 108 10.65 17.34 24.61
N LEU A 109 10.59 18.01 23.46
CA LEU A 109 11.44 19.17 23.14
C LEU A 109 11.20 20.35 24.08
N LEU A 110 9.96 20.58 24.51
CA LEU A 110 9.61 21.65 25.44
C LEU A 110 10.25 21.39 26.82
N ILE A 111 10.29 20.13 27.26
CA ILE A 111 10.93 19.72 28.51
C ILE A 111 12.47 19.77 28.40
N LEU A 112 13.05 19.36 27.26
CA LEU A 112 14.50 19.36 27.04
C LEU A 112 15.07 20.75 26.69
N SER A 113 14.26 21.66 26.16
CA SER A 113 14.59 23.04 25.84
C SER A 113 15.37 23.77 26.97
N PRO A 114 14.86 23.84 28.21
CA PRO A 114 15.56 24.53 29.30
C PRO A 114 16.91 23.87 29.64
N ILE A 115 17.01 22.54 29.54
CA ILE A 115 18.23 21.78 29.82
C ILE A 115 19.31 22.09 28.78
N VAL A 116 18.94 22.15 27.51
CA VAL A 116 19.86 22.49 26.42
C VAL A 116 20.36 23.93 26.55
N LEU A 117 19.49 24.86 26.93
CA LEU A 117 19.85 26.25 27.22
C LEU A 117 20.86 26.38 28.35
N LEU A 118 20.64 25.66 29.46
CA LEU A 118 21.56 25.64 30.60
C LEU A 118 22.94 25.09 30.23
N LEU A 119 23.01 23.98 29.50
CA LEU A 119 24.28 23.40 29.04
C LEU A 119 25.05 24.35 28.10
N LYS A 120 24.33 25.05 27.21
CA LYS A 120 24.95 25.99 26.26
C LYS A 120 25.52 27.21 26.98
N ASN A 121 24.81 27.73 27.98
CA ASN A 121 25.28 28.84 28.81
C ASN A 121 26.47 28.43 29.69
N GLY A 122 26.43 27.24 30.31
CA GLY A 122 27.54 26.70 31.08
C GLY A 122 28.82 26.52 30.25
N ARG A 123 28.70 25.99 29.02
CA ARG A 123 29.84 25.89 28.10
C ARG A 123 30.42 27.24 27.70
N LYS A 124 29.57 28.24 27.39
CA LYS A 124 30.04 29.61 27.09
C LYS A 124 30.76 30.23 28.29
N PHE A 125 30.24 30.04 29.50
CA PHE A 125 30.87 30.52 30.72
C PHE A 125 32.26 29.88 30.94
N LEU A 126 32.37 28.55 30.77
CA LEU A 126 33.64 27.84 30.82
C LEU A 126 34.62 28.35 29.76
N GLN A 127 34.21 28.48 28.50
CA GLN A 127 35.06 29.02 27.42
C GLN A 127 35.59 30.41 27.75
N ASN A 128 34.73 31.31 28.25
CA ASN A 128 35.14 32.65 28.64
C ASN A 128 36.16 32.61 29.80
N LYS A 129 35.97 31.73 30.78
CA LYS A 129 36.90 31.56 31.90
C LYS A 129 38.27 31.04 31.44
N TYR A 130 38.31 30.04 30.57
CA TYR A 130 39.58 29.52 30.01
C TYR A 130 40.31 30.56 29.16
N ARG A 131 39.57 31.34 28.37
CA ARG A 131 40.14 32.41 27.53
C ARG A 131 40.77 33.53 28.37
N LEU A 132 40.14 33.90 29.49
CA LEU A 132 40.72 34.86 30.44
C LEU A 132 41.98 34.33 31.15
N LEU A 133 42.02 33.03 31.45
CA LEU A 133 43.21 32.39 32.05
C LEU A 133 44.39 32.30 31.09
N TYR A 134 44.14 32.11 29.80
CA TYR A 134 45.18 32.13 28.76
C TYR A 134 45.78 33.53 28.60
N ASN A 135 44.92 34.57 28.55
CA ASN A 135 45.35 35.96 28.34
C ASN A 135 46.10 36.58 29.53
N LYS A 136 46.03 35.99 30.73
CA LYS A 136 46.83 36.41 31.90
C LYS A 136 48.22 35.77 31.96
N ARG A 137 48.51 34.81 31.08
CA ARG A 137 49.74 34.01 31.09
C ARG A 137 50.73 34.44 29.99
N GLN A 138 50.32 35.34 29.10
CA GLN A 138 51.15 36.12 28.18
C GLN A 138 51.46 37.47 28.83
#